data_AF-A0A973ZBR6-F1
#
_entry.id   AF-A0A973ZBR6-F1
#
_cell.length_a   1.000
_cell.length_b   1.000
_cell.length_c   1.000
_cell.angle_alpha   90.00
_cell.angle_beta   90.00
_cell.angle_gamma   90.00
#
_symmetry.space_group_name_H-M   'P 1'
#
loop_
_entity.id
_entity.type
_entity.pdbx_description
1 polymer ?
#
loop_
_entity_poly.entity_id
_entity_poly.type
_entity_poly.pdbx_seq_one_letter_code
_entity_poly.pdbx_strand_id
1 'polypeptide(L)'
;MNVRAAPTGGLRIPPVVLKVLITVAVGTTAYVISNLIAPAQEDLWQLALAVVIGGSALIVQYMVDFEERLGALENGQRQHRSELTELVDQGFRQVGEVTDLFGRLEDSGMPSGEVKRLARSAAQVGSQGQAFMKEFARAEIERLASMMTALASAHGDWPGENSDLLIALARCARKSVYATSSYIDLDFWETATAKYYLDVQREAIQRHGVQIRRLFIVQDPGDVSASLDKLLEQQRGAGIEVGMVILSELSPDIRVGETLDVVIFDDALCFEITTDVQQLNPNARLDARQDKVARRKARFEHLWDARTAR
;
A
#
# COMPACT_ATOMS: atom_id res chain seq x y z
N MET A 1 -47.34 -19.10 48.04
CA MET A 1 -46.38 -20.13 48.49
C MET A 1 -45.03 -19.80 47.84
N ASN A 2 -43.94 -19.91 48.60
CA ASN A 2 -42.55 -19.48 48.34
C ASN A 2 -42.19 -18.03 48.70
N VAL A 3 -41.95 -17.84 49.99
CA VAL A 3 -41.11 -16.78 50.57
C VAL A 3 -39.66 -17.06 50.18
N ARG A 4 -39.02 -16.12 49.47
CA ARG A 4 -37.57 -16.13 49.18
C ARG A 4 -36.81 -15.76 50.45
N ALA A 5 -35.82 -16.59 50.79
CA ALA A 5 -34.88 -16.38 51.89
C ALA A 5 -34.04 -15.10 51.69
N ALA A 6 -33.85 -14.35 52.77
CA ALA A 6 -32.93 -13.23 52.83
C ALA A 6 -31.48 -13.75 52.84
N PRO A 7 -30.54 -13.14 52.08
CA PRO A 7 -29.12 -13.44 52.21
C PRO A 7 -28.62 -12.89 53.56
N THR A 8 -28.08 -13.78 54.39
CA THR A 8 -27.34 -13.42 55.60
C THR A 8 -26.11 -12.62 55.21
N GLY A 9 -26.15 -11.32 55.48
CA GLY A 9 -25.01 -10.42 55.36
C GLY A 9 -23.92 -10.82 56.34
N GLY A 10 -22.99 -11.66 55.90
CA GLY A 10 -21.74 -11.90 56.61
C GLY A 10 -20.98 -10.58 56.72
N LEU A 11 -20.78 -10.11 57.94
CA LEU A 11 -19.91 -8.98 58.25
C LEU A 11 -18.51 -9.26 57.69
N ARG A 12 -18.18 -8.67 56.54
CA ARG A 12 -16.81 -8.62 56.02
C ARG A 12 -16.02 -7.68 56.92
N ILE A 13 -15.42 -8.23 57.96
CA ILE A 13 -14.48 -7.49 58.81
C ILE A 13 -13.28 -7.12 57.93
N PRO A 14 -12.93 -5.83 57.79
CA PRO A 14 -11.76 -5.42 57.03
C PRO A 14 -10.51 -6.11 57.60
N PRO A 15 -9.58 -6.61 56.77
CA PRO A 15 -8.43 -7.40 57.23
C PRO A 15 -7.57 -6.63 58.25
N VAL A 16 -7.54 -5.31 58.18
CA VAL A 16 -6.88 -4.43 59.15
C VAL A 16 -7.52 -4.50 60.53
N VAL A 17 -8.85 -4.54 60.60
CA VAL A 17 -9.60 -4.65 61.87
C VAL A 17 -9.37 -6.01 62.52
N LEU A 18 -9.29 -7.08 61.71
CA LEU A 18 -8.96 -8.42 62.19
C LEU A 18 -7.53 -8.49 62.74
N LYS A 19 -6.56 -7.89 62.05
CA LYS A 19 -5.17 -7.83 62.51
C LYS A 19 -5.04 -7.07 63.82
N VAL A 20 -5.68 -5.90 63.94
CA VAL A 20 -5.74 -5.11 65.20
C VAL A 20 -6.39 -5.91 66.32
N LEU A 21 -7.50 -6.62 66.05
CA LEU A 21 -8.17 -7.47 67.04
C LEU A 21 -7.26 -8.61 67.54
N ILE A 22 -6.47 -9.23 66.65
CA ILE A 22 -5.51 -10.28 67.03
C ILE A 22 -4.40 -9.68 67.92
N THR A 23 -3.86 -8.51 67.58
CA THR A 23 -2.81 -7.86 68.38
C THR A 23 -3.33 -7.47 69.77
N VAL A 24 -4.57 -6.96 69.85
CA VAL A 24 -5.25 -6.66 71.12
C VAL A 24 -5.52 -7.93 71.91
N ALA A 25 -5.98 -9.01 71.28
CA ALA A 25 -6.23 -10.29 71.93
C ALA A 25 -4.95 -10.88 72.53
N VAL A 26 -3.85 -10.94 71.75
CA VAL A 26 -2.56 -11.46 72.21
C VAL A 26 -1.98 -10.61 73.35
N GLY A 27 -2.06 -9.27 73.24
CA GLY A 27 -1.62 -8.37 74.32
C GLY A 27 -2.44 -8.54 75.59
N THR A 28 -3.76 -8.72 75.47
CA THR A 28 -4.66 -8.95 76.61
C THR A 28 -4.40 -10.31 77.25
N THR A 29 -4.21 -11.36 76.46
CA THR A 29 -3.89 -12.71 76.97
C THR A 29 -2.53 -12.72 77.67
N ALA A 30 -1.51 -12.05 77.12
CA ALA A 30 -0.20 -11.93 77.76
C ALA A 30 -0.28 -11.17 79.09
N TYR A 31 -1.06 -10.09 79.16
CA TYR A 31 -1.28 -9.34 80.40
C TYR A 31 -1.97 -10.19 81.47
N VAL A 32 -3.03 -10.92 81.11
CA VAL A 32 -3.76 -11.80 82.04
C VAL A 32 -2.87 -12.93 82.55
N ILE A 33 -2.09 -13.57 81.66
CA ILE A 33 -1.15 -14.64 82.05
C ILE A 33 -0.05 -14.08 82.96
N SER A 34 0.49 -12.90 82.66
CA SER A 34 1.51 -12.25 83.49
C SER A 34 0.97 -11.93 84.89
N ASN A 35 -0.28 -11.50 85.00
CA ASN A 35 -0.90 -11.15 86.28
C ASN A 35 -1.27 -12.40 87.12
N LEU A 36 -1.52 -13.55 86.47
CA LEU A 36 -1.79 -14.82 87.15
C LEU A 36 -0.54 -15.50 87.72
N ILE A 37 0.64 -15.23 87.15
CA ILE A 37 1.90 -15.93 87.50
C ILE A 37 2.68 -15.20 88.60
N ALA A 38 2.54 -13.88 88.76
CA ALA A 38 3.28 -13.11 89.77
C ALA A 38 2.42 -12.01 90.42
N PRO A 39 1.59 -12.34 91.44
CA PRO A 39 0.90 -11.33 92.23
C PRO A 39 1.86 -10.76 93.27
N ALA A 40 2.15 -9.46 93.16
CA ALA A 40 3.03 -8.63 94.01
C ALA A 40 4.53 -8.64 93.63
N GLN A 41 4.94 -7.68 92.79
CA GLN A 41 5.76 -6.51 93.14
C GLN A 41 6.17 -5.78 91.82
N GLU A 42 5.81 -4.49 91.72
CA GLU A 42 6.02 -3.53 90.61
C GLU A 42 5.08 -3.61 89.38
N ASP A 43 3.92 -2.96 89.49
CA ASP A 43 2.92 -2.71 88.42
C ASP A 43 3.51 -2.12 87.11
N LEU A 44 4.64 -1.42 87.18
CA LEU A 44 5.26 -0.73 86.04
C LEU A 44 5.91 -1.70 85.04
N TRP A 45 6.44 -2.85 85.48
CA TRP A 45 7.15 -3.78 84.59
C TRP A 45 6.22 -4.60 83.70
N GLN A 46 5.01 -4.92 84.17
CA GLN A 46 4.03 -5.66 83.37
C GLN A 46 3.47 -4.82 82.21
N LEU A 47 3.27 -3.52 82.46
CA LEU A 47 2.85 -2.57 81.42
C LEU A 47 3.95 -2.40 80.35
N ALA A 48 5.21 -2.28 80.78
CA ALA A 48 6.35 -2.19 79.86
C ALA A 48 6.47 -3.43 78.95
N LEU A 49 6.28 -4.63 79.52
CA LEU A 49 6.34 -5.88 78.75
C LEU A 49 5.21 -5.99 77.73
N ALA A 50 3.97 -5.62 78.09
CA ALA A 50 2.83 -5.63 77.16
C ALA A 50 3.01 -4.64 76.01
N VAL A 51 3.57 -3.45 76.28
CA VAL A 51 3.87 -2.45 75.24
C VAL A 51 4.95 -2.95 74.29
N VAL A 52 6.00 -3.62 74.79
CA VAL A 52 7.06 -4.19 73.94
C VAL A 52 6.54 -5.32 73.06
N ILE A 53 5.73 -6.22 73.61
CA ILE A 53 5.15 -7.34 72.84
C ILE A 53 4.14 -6.82 71.80
N GLY A 54 3.26 -5.88 72.18
CA GLY A 54 2.31 -5.26 71.27
C GLY A 54 2.99 -4.45 70.16
N GLY A 55 4.03 -3.68 70.51
CA GLY A 55 4.83 -2.91 69.55
C GLY A 55 5.58 -3.80 68.56
N SER A 56 6.20 -4.88 69.04
CA SER A 56 6.92 -5.83 68.19
C SER A 56 5.99 -6.55 67.22
N ALA A 57 4.81 -6.98 67.69
CA ALA A 57 3.81 -7.60 66.83
C ALA A 57 3.31 -6.65 65.73
N LEU A 58 3.13 -5.36 66.04
CA LEU A 58 2.69 -4.35 65.08
C LEU A 58 3.76 -4.05 64.02
N ILE A 59 5.04 -4.04 64.41
CA ILE A 59 6.17 -3.89 63.47
C ILE A 59 6.24 -5.09 62.52
N VAL A 60 6.12 -6.31 63.03
CA VAL A 60 6.13 -7.52 62.20
C VAL A 60 4.94 -7.52 61.22
N GLN A 61 3.74 -7.15 61.68
CA GLN A 61 2.58 -7.01 60.80
C GLN A 61 2.80 -5.95 59.72
N TYR A 62 3.42 -4.82 60.07
CA TYR A 62 3.71 -3.76 59.11
C TYR A 62 4.72 -4.21 58.04
N MET A 63 5.77 -4.94 58.42
CA MET A 63 6.76 -5.45 57.47
C MET A 63 6.16 -6.43 56.46
N VAL A 64 5.30 -7.35 56.92
CA VAL A 64 4.62 -8.31 56.03
C VAL A 64 3.67 -7.60 55.07
N ASP A 65 2.89 -6.63 55.55
CA ASP A 65 1.99 -5.84 54.69
C ASP A 65 2.77 -4.98 53.68
N PHE A 66 3.97 -4.54 54.04
CA PHE A 66 4.83 -3.78 53.16
C PHE A 66 5.40 -4.66 52.04
N GLU A 67 5.86 -5.87 52.34
CA GLU A 67 6.35 -6.83 51.33
C GLU A 67 5.26 -7.22 50.34
N GLU A 68 4.04 -7.50 50.80
CA GLU A 68 2.90 -7.81 49.92
C GLU A 68 2.57 -6.65 48.97
N ARG A 69 2.60 -5.41 49.48
CA ARG A 69 2.36 -4.21 48.66
C ARG A 69 3.50 -3.93 47.69
N LEU A 70 4.74 -4.15 48.10
CA LEU A 70 5.91 -3.98 47.22
C LEU A 70 5.86 -4.99 46.07
N GLY A 71 5.55 -6.25 46.37
CA GLY A 71 5.39 -7.30 45.36
C GLY A 71 4.26 -7.00 44.36
N ALA A 72 3.13 -6.50 44.84
CA ALA A 72 2.03 -6.09 43.96
C ALA A 72 2.40 -4.90 43.06
N LEU A 73 3.15 -3.92 43.59
CA LEU A 73 3.64 -2.76 42.84
C LEU A 73 4.70 -3.14 41.80
N GLU A 74 5.66 -4.00 42.15
CA GLU A 74 6.70 -4.47 41.22
C GLU A 74 6.10 -5.30 40.08
N ASN A 75 5.14 -6.17 40.39
CA ASN A 75 4.44 -6.96 39.38
C ASN A 75 3.59 -6.06 38.45
N GLY A 76 2.90 -5.06 39.01
CA GLY A 76 2.17 -4.06 38.24
C GLY A 76 3.07 -3.23 37.32
N GLN A 77 4.25 -2.80 37.81
CA GLN A 77 5.21 -2.05 37.00
C GLN A 77 5.85 -2.88 35.89
N ARG A 78 6.18 -4.15 36.14
CA ARG A 78 6.76 -5.04 35.12
C ARG A 78 5.79 -5.28 33.97
N GLN A 79 4.53 -5.52 34.27
CA GLN A 79 3.50 -5.71 33.25
C GLN A 79 3.21 -4.43 32.46
N HIS A 80 3.13 -3.28 33.14
CA HIS A 80 2.93 -2.01 32.46
C HIS A 80 4.14 -1.62 31.58
N ARG A 81 5.36 -1.98 31.99
CA ARG A 81 6.59 -1.75 31.22
C ARG A 81 6.68 -2.66 30.01
N SER A 82 6.23 -3.93 30.09
CA SER A 82 6.21 -4.81 28.92
C SER A 82 5.18 -4.35 27.88
N GLU A 83 3.98 -3.98 28.32
CA GLU A 83 2.92 -3.45 27.44
C GLU A 83 3.36 -2.15 26.73
N LEU A 84 4.00 -1.22 27.46
CA LEU A 84 4.57 0.00 26.89
C LEU A 84 5.69 -0.29 25.89
N THR A 85 6.57 -1.25 26.20
CA THR A 85 7.68 -1.60 25.31
C THR A 85 7.16 -2.21 24.01
N GLU A 86 6.15 -3.07 24.08
CA GLU A 86 5.57 -3.74 22.91
C GLU A 86 4.81 -2.77 21.99
N LEU A 87 4.00 -1.86 22.55
CA LEU A 87 3.31 -0.82 21.79
C LEU A 87 4.29 0.16 21.12
N VAL A 88 5.37 0.50 21.82
CA VAL A 88 6.42 1.38 21.32
C VAL A 88 7.24 0.72 20.22
N ASP A 89 7.62 -0.56 20.39
CA ASP A 89 8.33 -1.34 19.37
C ASP A 89 7.50 -1.51 18.09
N GLN A 90 6.21 -1.81 18.23
CA GLN A 90 5.30 -1.97 17.09
C GLN A 90 5.12 -0.64 16.34
N GLY A 91 4.95 0.47 17.07
CA GLY A 91 4.89 1.81 16.49
C GLY A 91 6.19 2.20 15.77
N PHE A 92 7.36 1.93 16.37
CA PHE A 92 8.65 2.25 15.76
C PHE A 92 8.98 1.39 14.54
N ARG A 93 8.58 0.11 14.50
CA ARG A 93 8.76 -0.73 13.31
C ARG A 93 7.93 -0.22 12.13
N GLN A 94 6.67 0.11 12.38
CA GLN A 94 5.78 0.62 11.32
C GLN A 94 6.21 2.01 10.83
N VAL A 95 6.67 2.89 11.74
CA VAL A 95 7.22 4.21 11.36
C VAL A 95 8.56 4.05 10.63
N GLY A 96 9.42 3.13 11.05
CA GLY A 96 10.71 2.85 10.43
C GLY A 96 10.56 2.33 8.99
N GLU A 97 9.64 1.39 8.76
CA GLU A 97 9.35 0.85 7.43
C GLU A 97 8.81 1.93 6.48
N VAL A 98 7.86 2.76 6.95
CA VAL A 98 7.33 3.88 6.16
C VAL A 98 8.41 4.92 5.87
N THR A 99 9.29 5.21 6.83
CA THR A 99 10.39 6.16 6.66
C THR A 99 11.43 5.65 5.66
N ASP A 100 11.78 4.36 5.72
CA ASP A 100 12.69 3.72 4.75
C ASP A 100 12.11 3.73 3.33
N LEU A 101 10.82 3.39 3.18
CA LEU A 101 10.13 3.45 1.89
C LEU A 101 10.12 4.87 1.31
N PHE A 102 9.87 5.89 2.14
CA PHE A 102 9.94 7.28 1.70
C PHE A 102 11.37 7.73 1.35
N GLY A 103 12.38 7.28 2.10
CA GLY A 103 13.79 7.52 1.77
C GLY A 103 14.16 6.94 0.41
N ARG A 104 13.84 5.66 0.18
CA ARG A 104 14.07 5.00 -1.12
C ARG A 104 13.32 5.66 -2.27
N LEU A 105 12.11 6.17 -2.01
CA LEU A 105 11.32 6.90 -3.00
C LEU A 105 12.00 8.21 -3.39
N GLU A 106 12.50 8.98 -2.42
CA GLU A 106 13.25 10.21 -2.64
C GLU A 106 14.56 9.94 -3.41
N ASP A 107 15.30 8.89 -3.04
CA ASP A 107 16.53 8.48 -3.73
C ASP A 107 16.29 8.04 -5.19
N SER A 108 15.12 7.46 -5.48
CA SER A 108 14.73 7.05 -6.83
C SER A 108 14.29 8.22 -7.74
N GLY A 109 14.27 9.45 -7.22
CA GLY A 109 13.81 10.63 -7.94
C GLY A 109 12.29 10.68 -8.14
N MET A 110 11.53 9.80 -7.49
CA MET A 110 10.07 9.82 -7.51
C MET A 110 9.53 10.95 -6.61
N PRO A 111 8.45 11.64 -7.00
CA PRO A 111 7.90 12.75 -6.21
C PRO A 111 7.31 12.27 -4.86
N SER A 112 8.09 12.33 -3.78
CA SER A 112 7.64 11.85 -2.46
C SER A 112 6.42 12.59 -1.92
N GLY A 113 6.25 13.86 -2.31
CA GLY A 113 5.06 14.66 -2.01
C GLY A 113 3.76 14.10 -2.62
N GLU A 114 3.82 13.52 -3.81
CA GLU A 114 2.66 12.94 -4.52
C GLU A 114 2.18 11.66 -3.81
N VAL A 115 3.11 10.81 -3.38
CA VAL A 115 2.79 9.60 -2.60
C VAL A 115 2.24 9.96 -1.23
N LYS A 116 2.81 10.97 -0.54
CA LYS A 116 2.24 11.50 0.71
C LYS A 116 0.83 12.03 0.52
N ARG A 117 0.56 12.72 -0.60
CA ARG A 117 -0.78 13.23 -0.93
C ARG A 117 -1.76 12.08 -1.19
N LEU A 118 -1.36 11.06 -1.96
CA LEU A 118 -2.17 9.86 -2.21
C LEU A 118 -2.54 9.15 -0.90
N ALA A 119 -1.55 8.90 -0.03
CA ALA A 119 -1.77 8.24 1.26
C ALA A 119 -2.74 9.05 2.15
N ARG A 120 -2.58 10.38 2.20
CA ARG A 120 -3.48 11.26 2.95
C ARG A 120 -4.90 11.24 2.40
N SER A 121 -5.07 11.34 1.09
CA SER A 121 -6.38 11.29 0.43
C SER A 121 -7.08 9.95 0.65
N ALA A 122 -6.35 8.84 0.52
CA ALA A 122 -6.87 7.51 0.81
C ALA A 122 -7.33 7.37 2.26
N ALA A 123 -6.54 7.85 3.23
CA ALA A 123 -6.90 7.84 4.66
C ALA A 123 -8.14 8.70 4.95
N GLN A 124 -8.30 9.84 4.27
CA GLN A 124 -9.49 10.68 4.39
C GLN A 124 -10.73 9.97 3.85
N VAL A 125 -10.66 9.32 2.69
CA VAL A 125 -11.78 8.53 2.15
C VAL A 125 -12.10 7.35 3.06
N GLY A 126 -11.09 6.66 3.59
CA GLY A 126 -11.26 5.55 4.53
C GLY A 126 -11.95 5.94 5.83
N SER A 127 -11.70 7.15 6.34
CA SER A 127 -12.27 7.65 7.59
C SER A 127 -13.64 8.34 7.42
N GLN A 128 -13.86 9.07 6.33
CA GLN A 128 -15.03 9.96 6.15
C GLN A 128 -15.95 9.55 4.98
N GLY A 129 -15.50 8.67 4.09
CA GLY A 129 -16.25 8.26 2.91
C GLY A 129 -17.45 7.35 3.21
N GLN A 130 -18.44 7.36 2.32
CA GLN A 130 -19.51 6.35 2.30
C GLN A 130 -18.96 4.98 1.88
N ALA A 131 -19.67 3.89 2.22
CA ALA A 131 -19.19 2.52 2.00
C ALA A 131 -18.71 2.26 0.56
N PHE A 132 -19.50 2.64 -0.45
CA PHE A 132 -19.14 2.49 -1.86
C PHE A 132 -17.85 3.25 -2.23
N MET A 133 -17.68 4.48 -1.72
CA MET A 133 -16.49 5.28 -1.98
C MET A 133 -15.23 4.68 -1.36
N LYS A 134 -15.36 4.00 -0.21
CA LYS A 134 -14.23 3.27 0.41
C LYS A 134 -13.81 2.08 -0.43
N GLU A 135 -14.77 1.29 -0.90
CA GLU A 135 -14.50 0.14 -1.78
C GLU A 135 -13.89 0.59 -3.11
N PHE A 136 -14.41 1.66 -3.71
CA PHE A 136 -13.83 2.21 -4.93
C PHE A 136 -12.40 2.73 -4.73
N ALA A 137 -12.15 3.46 -3.63
CA ALA A 137 -10.80 3.93 -3.32
C ALA A 137 -9.81 2.77 -3.09
N ARG A 138 -10.28 1.68 -2.45
CA ARG A 138 -9.48 0.46 -2.28
C ARG A 138 -9.14 -0.18 -3.62
N ALA A 139 -10.12 -0.34 -4.50
CA ALA A 139 -9.91 -0.91 -5.84
C ALA A 139 -8.90 -0.08 -6.65
N GLU A 140 -8.94 1.25 -6.58
CA GLU A 140 -7.98 2.12 -7.26
C GLU A 140 -6.56 2.03 -6.65
N ILE A 141 -6.43 1.91 -5.33
CA ILE A 141 -5.12 1.69 -4.69
C ILE A 141 -4.53 0.35 -5.13
N GLU A 142 -5.35 -0.71 -5.16
CA GLU A 142 -4.94 -2.04 -5.64
C GLU A 142 -4.53 -2.01 -7.13
N ARG A 143 -5.26 -1.25 -7.96
CA ARG A 143 -4.94 -1.04 -9.38
C ARG A 143 -3.61 -0.31 -9.56
N LEU A 144 -3.36 0.76 -8.80
CA LEU A 144 -2.11 1.52 -8.84
C LEU A 144 -0.93 0.68 -8.34
N ALA A 145 -1.10 -0.07 -7.26
CA ALA A 145 -0.06 -0.97 -6.74
C ALA A 145 0.31 -2.06 -7.77
N SER A 146 -0.69 -2.63 -8.44
CA SER A 146 -0.49 -3.62 -9.50
C SER A 146 0.26 -3.02 -10.69
N MET A 147 -0.09 -1.78 -11.09
CA MET A 147 0.62 -1.04 -12.14
C MET A 147 2.10 -0.80 -11.77
N MET A 148 2.37 -0.35 -10.54
CA MET A 148 3.75 -0.12 -10.09
C MET A 148 4.56 -1.41 -10.03
N THR A 149 3.93 -2.53 -9.63
CA THR A 149 4.55 -3.85 -9.61
C THR A 149 4.92 -4.32 -11.02
N ALA A 150 4.03 -4.10 -12.00
CA ALA A 150 4.31 -4.40 -13.40
C ALA A 150 5.47 -3.56 -13.96
N LEU A 151 5.49 -2.26 -13.68
CA LEU A 151 6.60 -1.38 -14.08
C LEU A 151 7.92 -1.79 -13.43
N ALA A 152 7.92 -2.12 -12.13
CA ALA A 152 9.10 -2.62 -11.43
C ALA A 152 9.59 -3.96 -12.02
N SER A 153 8.68 -4.79 -12.53
CA SER A 153 8.98 -6.06 -13.18
C SER A 153 9.35 -5.91 -14.67
N ALA A 154 9.39 -4.67 -15.18
CA ALA A 154 9.59 -4.36 -16.61
C ALA A 154 8.57 -5.03 -17.54
N HIS A 155 7.42 -5.50 -17.05
CA HIS A 155 6.37 -6.14 -17.84
C HIS A 155 5.04 -6.15 -17.10
N GLY A 156 3.94 -5.91 -17.82
CA GLY A 156 2.58 -6.13 -17.33
C GLY A 156 1.59 -6.46 -18.44
N ASP A 157 0.42 -6.93 -18.03
CA ASP A 157 -0.70 -7.29 -18.90
C ASP A 157 -2.00 -6.78 -18.27
N TRP A 158 -2.87 -6.18 -19.08
CA TRP A 158 -4.13 -5.61 -18.64
C TRP A 158 -5.25 -5.96 -19.63
N PRO A 159 -6.45 -6.26 -19.12
CA PRO A 159 -7.61 -6.44 -19.99
C PRO A 159 -8.00 -5.12 -20.66
N GLY A 160 -8.42 -5.21 -21.92
CA GLY A 160 -8.83 -4.07 -22.75
C GLY A 160 -7.66 -3.40 -23.48
N GLU A 161 -7.98 -2.43 -24.34
CA GLU A 161 -6.99 -1.64 -25.10
C GLU A 161 -6.20 -0.67 -24.22
N ASN A 162 -6.76 -0.29 -23.06
CA ASN A 162 -6.16 0.59 -22.06
C ASN A 162 -5.64 1.91 -22.66
N SER A 163 -6.50 2.61 -23.42
CA SER A 163 -6.17 3.85 -24.13
C SER A 163 -5.64 4.96 -23.20
N ASP A 164 -6.10 5.00 -21.94
CA ASP A 164 -5.61 5.95 -20.94
C ASP A 164 -4.14 5.72 -20.59
N LEU A 165 -3.71 4.45 -20.49
CA LEU A 165 -2.31 4.12 -20.27
C LEU A 165 -1.46 4.53 -21.49
N LEU A 166 -1.93 4.23 -22.70
CA LEU A 166 -1.26 4.65 -23.93
C LEU A 166 -1.06 6.18 -24.00
N ILE A 167 -2.10 6.95 -23.68
CA ILE A 167 -2.05 8.41 -23.62
C ILE A 167 -1.06 8.89 -22.55
N ALA A 168 -1.10 8.29 -21.35
CA ALA A 168 -0.18 8.64 -20.27
C ALA A 168 1.29 8.38 -20.66
N LEU A 169 1.57 7.26 -21.34
CA LEU A 169 2.91 6.93 -21.83
C LEU A 169 3.39 7.91 -22.91
N ALA A 170 2.53 8.32 -23.84
CA ALA A 170 2.89 9.31 -24.85
C ALA A 170 3.28 10.67 -24.26
N ARG A 171 2.71 11.06 -23.11
CA ARG A 171 3.16 12.27 -22.37
C ARG A 171 4.54 12.12 -21.75
N CYS A 172 4.95 10.90 -21.43
CA CYS A 172 6.24 10.62 -20.82
C CYS A 172 7.38 10.55 -21.84
N ALA A 173 7.07 10.38 -23.14
CA ALA A 173 8.08 10.31 -24.20
C ALA A 173 8.93 11.60 -24.27
N ARG A 174 10.23 11.44 -24.51
CA ARG A 174 11.21 12.54 -24.58
C ARG A 174 12.08 12.52 -25.82
N LYS A 175 12.17 11.39 -26.53
CA LYS A 175 13.04 11.20 -27.68
C LYS A 175 12.26 10.70 -28.89
N SER A 176 11.54 9.59 -28.76
CA SER A 176 10.90 8.92 -29.88
C SER A 176 9.61 8.19 -29.51
N VAL A 177 8.68 8.14 -30.45
CA VAL A 177 7.50 7.27 -30.42
C VAL A 177 7.35 6.60 -31.78
N TYR A 178 7.51 5.28 -31.84
CA TYR A 178 7.34 4.51 -33.07
C TYR A 178 6.14 3.58 -32.95
N ALA A 179 5.17 3.72 -33.86
CA ALA A 179 3.89 3.01 -33.76
C ALA A 179 3.55 2.26 -35.05
N THR A 180 3.02 1.04 -34.92
CA THR A 180 2.37 0.29 -36.01
C THR A 180 0.86 0.23 -35.80
N SER A 181 0.11 0.23 -36.90
CA SER A 181 -1.34 -0.02 -36.91
C SER A 181 -1.68 -0.93 -38.08
N SER A 182 -1.99 -2.18 -37.77
CA SER A 182 -2.22 -3.30 -38.70
C SER A 182 -3.69 -3.63 -38.90
N TYR A 183 -4.54 -3.24 -37.94
CA TYR A 183 -5.98 -3.16 -38.11
C TYR A 183 -6.40 -1.71 -37.93
N ILE A 184 -6.70 -1.03 -39.05
CA ILE A 184 -7.01 0.39 -39.04
C ILE A 184 -8.51 0.55 -38.78
N ASP A 185 -8.87 0.71 -37.51
CA ASP A 185 -10.22 1.16 -37.15
C ASP A 185 -10.35 2.65 -37.48
N LEU A 186 -10.90 2.94 -38.66
CA LEU A 186 -11.14 4.31 -39.13
C LEU A 186 -12.18 5.05 -38.27
N ASP A 187 -13.11 4.33 -37.65
CA ASP A 187 -14.15 4.92 -36.80
C ASP A 187 -13.55 5.37 -35.46
N PHE A 188 -12.59 4.59 -34.92
CA PHE A 188 -11.82 5.00 -33.75
C PHE A 188 -11.15 6.36 -33.95
N TRP A 189 -10.57 6.63 -35.13
CA TRP A 189 -9.87 7.88 -35.40
C TRP A 189 -10.76 9.14 -35.40
N GLU A 190 -12.08 8.97 -35.51
CA GLU A 190 -13.04 10.06 -35.41
C GLU A 190 -13.50 10.33 -33.95
N THR A 191 -13.16 9.45 -33.01
CA THR A 191 -13.53 9.56 -31.59
C THR A 191 -12.80 10.71 -30.87
N ALA A 192 -13.36 11.12 -29.73
CA ALA A 192 -12.73 12.10 -28.84
C ALA A 192 -11.40 11.59 -28.27
N THR A 193 -11.31 10.29 -27.98
CA THR A 193 -10.10 9.65 -27.45
C THR A 193 -8.95 9.71 -28.45
N ALA A 194 -9.21 9.39 -29.72
CA ALA A 194 -8.18 9.46 -30.76
C ALA A 194 -7.71 10.90 -31.00
N LYS A 195 -8.63 11.87 -30.99
CA LYS A 195 -8.30 13.30 -31.10
C LYS A 195 -7.41 13.77 -29.95
N TYR A 196 -7.77 13.40 -28.72
CA TYR A 196 -6.98 13.73 -27.54
C TYR A 196 -5.59 13.07 -27.55
N TYR A 197 -5.50 11.82 -28.01
CA TYR A 197 -4.21 11.15 -28.20
C TYR A 197 -3.33 11.87 -29.23
N LEU A 198 -3.91 12.32 -30.35
CA LEU A 198 -3.20 13.10 -31.36
C LEU A 198 -2.72 14.45 -30.82
N ASP A 199 -3.52 15.12 -30.00
CA ASP A 199 -3.15 16.38 -29.36
C ASP A 199 -1.98 16.19 -28.40
N VAL A 200 -1.98 15.11 -27.60
CA VAL A 200 -0.86 14.75 -26.72
C VAL A 200 0.43 14.50 -27.51
N GLN A 201 0.34 13.81 -28.65
CA GLN A 201 1.50 13.59 -29.52
C GLN A 201 2.02 14.89 -30.13
N ARG A 202 1.11 15.77 -30.58
CA ARG A 202 1.47 17.10 -31.09
C ARG A 202 2.17 17.93 -30.02
N GLU A 203 1.68 17.90 -28.78
CA GLU A 203 2.31 18.59 -27.65
C GLU A 203 3.71 18.03 -27.35
N ALA A 204 3.89 16.71 -27.40
CA ALA A 204 5.18 16.07 -27.20
C ALA A 204 6.20 16.49 -28.28
N ILE A 205 5.78 16.53 -29.55
CA ILE A 205 6.61 17.05 -30.65
C ILE A 205 6.99 18.51 -30.39
N GLN A 206 6.01 19.36 -30.09
CA GLN A 206 6.21 20.81 -29.96
C GLN A 206 7.06 21.21 -28.74
N ARG A 207 6.83 20.56 -27.59
CA ARG A 207 7.50 20.93 -26.33
C ARG A 207 8.83 20.22 -26.12
N HIS A 208 8.95 18.99 -26.59
CA HIS A 208 10.10 18.14 -26.29
C HIS A 208 10.89 17.76 -27.54
N GLY A 209 10.43 18.10 -28.74
CA GLY A 209 11.09 17.71 -29.99
C GLY A 209 11.06 16.20 -30.23
N VAL A 210 10.06 15.50 -29.67
CA VAL A 210 9.92 14.04 -29.79
C VAL A 210 9.70 13.67 -31.25
N GLN A 211 10.49 12.73 -31.76
CA GLN A 211 10.28 12.17 -33.10
C GLN A 211 9.16 11.13 -33.06
N ILE A 212 8.08 11.35 -33.81
CA ILE A 212 6.99 10.39 -33.88
C ILE A 212 6.92 9.81 -35.30
N ARG A 213 7.04 8.49 -35.41
CA ARG A 213 6.82 7.74 -36.65
C ARG A 213 5.64 6.80 -36.49
N ARG A 214 4.72 6.80 -37.45
CA ARG A 214 3.60 5.86 -37.49
C ARG A 214 3.51 5.14 -38.80
N LEU A 215 3.47 3.82 -38.72
CA LEU A 215 3.39 2.92 -39.85
C LEU A 215 2.00 2.27 -39.89
N PHE A 216 1.25 2.57 -40.94
CA PHE A 216 -0.02 1.90 -41.23
C PHE A 216 0.24 0.67 -42.09
N ILE A 217 -0.25 -0.47 -41.66
CA ILE A 217 -0.06 -1.75 -42.32
C ILE A 217 -1.41 -2.20 -42.86
N VAL A 218 -1.45 -2.43 -44.16
CA VAL A 218 -2.64 -2.79 -44.92
C VAL A 218 -2.41 -4.16 -45.56
N GLN A 219 -3.42 -5.01 -45.65
CA GLN A 219 -3.26 -6.35 -46.23
C GLN A 219 -3.04 -6.26 -47.74
N ASP A 220 -3.97 -5.62 -48.44
CA ASP A 220 -3.99 -5.55 -49.89
C ASP A 220 -4.13 -4.10 -50.43
N PRO A 221 -3.69 -3.84 -51.68
CA PRO A 221 -3.82 -2.51 -52.28
C PRO A 221 -5.27 -2.01 -52.36
N GLY A 222 -6.23 -2.93 -52.43
CA GLY A 222 -7.66 -2.63 -52.49
C GLY A 222 -8.24 -2.08 -51.19
N ASP A 223 -7.58 -2.29 -50.05
CA ASP A 223 -8.00 -1.78 -48.75
C ASP A 223 -7.60 -0.31 -48.54
N VAL A 224 -6.79 0.25 -49.45
CA VAL A 224 -6.41 1.66 -49.44
C VAL A 224 -7.59 2.51 -49.89
N SER A 225 -8.26 3.11 -48.91
CA SER A 225 -9.45 3.95 -49.11
C SER A 225 -9.12 5.45 -49.00
N ALA A 226 -10.00 6.29 -49.56
CA ALA A 226 -9.90 7.75 -49.40
C ALA A 226 -9.96 8.20 -47.93
N SER A 227 -10.66 7.45 -47.08
CA SER A 227 -10.71 7.69 -45.64
C SER A 227 -9.36 7.42 -44.97
N LEU A 228 -8.65 6.37 -45.41
CA LEU A 228 -7.28 6.11 -44.96
C LEU A 228 -6.34 7.23 -45.41
N ASP A 229 -6.38 7.64 -46.69
CA ASP A 229 -5.54 8.74 -47.18
C ASP A 229 -5.76 10.04 -46.37
N LYS A 230 -7.02 10.36 -46.06
CA LYS A 230 -7.37 11.50 -45.22
C LYS A 230 -6.79 11.36 -43.80
N LEU A 231 -6.84 10.17 -43.22
CA LEU A 231 -6.23 9.89 -41.92
C LEU A 231 -4.72 10.09 -41.97
N LEU A 232 -4.03 9.59 -42.99
CA LEU A 232 -2.58 9.78 -43.15
C LEU A 232 -2.23 11.27 -43.21
N GLU A 233 -2.98 12.06 -43.98
CA GLU A 233 -2.81 13.52 -44.05
C GLU A 233 -3.06 14.22 -42.71
N GLN A 234 -4.08 13.81 -41.95
CA GLN A 234 -4.32 14.35 -40.61
C GLN A 234 -3.16 14.07 -39.65
N GLN A 235 -2.57 12.87 -39.71
CA GLN A 235 -1.40 12.50 -38.90
C GLN A 235 -0.18 13.32 -39.32
N ARG A 236 0.11 13.44 -40.64
CA ARG A 236 1.19 14.29 -41.16
C ARG A 236 1.03 15.75 -40.73
N GLY A 237 -0.20 16.27 -40.79
CA GLY A 237 -0.53 17.62 -40.34
C GLY A 237 -0.31 17.87 -38.84
N ALA A 238 -0.24 16.81 -38.02
CA ALA A 238 0.14 16.91 -36.61
C ALA A 238 1.66 16.89 -36.37
N GLY A 239 2.48 16.80 -37.43
CA GLY A 239 3.94 16.72 -37.35
C GLY A 239 4.47 15.29 -37.20
N ILE A 240 3.63 14.28 -37.43
CA ILE A 240 4.01 12.87 -37.36
C ILE A 240 4.60 12.43 -38.71
N GLU A 241 5.72 11.71 -38.68
CA GLU A 241 6.24 11.01 -39.85
C GLU A 241 5.35 9.79 -40.10
N VAL A 242 4.67 9.76 -41.25
CA VAL A 242 3.72 8.70 -41.59
C VAL A 242 4.28 7.84 -42.70
N GLY A 243 4.20 6.52 -42.52
CA GLY A 243 4.48 5.52 -43.53
C GLY A 243 3.29 4.58 -43.73
N MET A 244 3.22 3.95 -44.89
CA MET A 244 2.26 2.89 -45.18
C MET A 244 2.98 1.68 -45.79
N VAL A 245 2.54 0.48 -45.43
CA VAL A 245 3.02 -0.78 -45.97
C VAL A 245 1.82 -1.60 -46.44
N ILE A 246 1.92 -2.18 -47.63
CA ILE A 246 0.94 -3.13 -48.15
C ILE A 246 1.57 -4.52 -48.09
N LEU A 247 1.08 -5.40 -47.21
CA LEU A 247 1.70 -6.68 -46.91
C LEU A 247 1.78 -7.60 -48.12
N SER A 248 0.76 -7.59 -48.99
CA SER A 248 0.75 -8.41 -50.19
C SER A 248 1.74 -7.96 -51.28
N GLU A 249 2.28 -6.74 -51.19
CA GLU A 249 3.32 -6.23 -52.08
C GLU A 249 4.75 -6.40 -51.52
N LEU A 250 4.89 -6.70 -50.23
CA LEU A 250 6.20 -6.92 -49.61
C LEU A 250 6.88 -8.19 -50.12
N SER A 251 8.20 -8.15 -50.18
CA SER A 251 9.02 -9.34 -50.44
C SER A 251 8.80 -10.41 -49.36
N PRO A 252 8.85 -11.72 -49.71
CA PRO A 252 8.50 -12.81 -48.79
C PRO A 252 9.31 -12.80 -47.48
N ASP A 253 10.57 -12.41 -47.53
CA ASP A 253 11.48 -12.28 -46.39
C ASP A 253 11.01 -11.24 -45.36
N ILE A 254 10.40 -10.15 -45.81
CA ILE A 254 9.83 -9.11 -44.93
C ILE A 254 8.44 -9.52 -44.42
N ARG A 255 7.68 -10.26 -45.23
CA ARG A 255 6.30 -10.66 -44.92
C ARG A 255 6.17 -11.65 -43.76
N VAL A 256 7.14 -12.55 -43.58
CA VAL A 256 7.05 -13.69 -42.62
C VAL A 256 7.00 -13.29 -41.13
N GLY A 257 7.33 -12.03 -40.78
CA GLY A 257 7.30 -11.58 -39.38
C GLY A 257 5.92 -11.13 -38.88
N GLU A 258 5.73 -11.17 -37.56
CA GLU A 258 4.51 -10.69 -36.90
C GLU A 258 4.19 -9.22 -37.27
N THR A 259 2.91 -8.96 -37.55
CA THR A 259 2.30 -7.63 -37.71
C THR A 259 1.39 -7.39 -36.51
N LEU A 260 1.97 -6.82 -35.46
CA LEU A 260 1.24 -6.46 -34.25
C LEU A 260 1.09 -4.95 -34.16
N ASP A 261 0.06 -4.53 -33.44
CA ASP A 261 -0.13 -3.13 -33.07
C ASP A 261 0.76 -2.84 -31.86
N VAL A 262 1.85 -2.14 -32.12
CA VAL A 262 2.87 -1.84 -31.12
C VAL A 262 3.20 -0.36 -31.12
N VAL A 263 3.44 0.19 -29.93
CA VAL A 263 3.96 1.54 -29.72
C VAL A 263 5.22 1.45 -28.87
N ILE A 264 6.34 1.93 -29.41
CA ILE A 264 7.65 1.92 -28.78
C ILE A 264 7.98 3.35 -28.34
N PHE A 265 8.22 3.55 -27.06
CA PHE A 265 8.57 4.84 -26.46
C PHE A 265 10.05 4.88 -26.09
N ASP A 266 10.78 5.88 -26.60
CA ASP A 266 12.16 6.22 -26.27
C ASP A 266 13.16 5.05 -26.31
N ASP A 267 12.90 4.04 -27.15
CA ASP A 267 13.63 2.76 -27.20
C ASP A 267 13.70 2.02 -25.84
N ALA A 268 12.87 2.41 -24.88
CA ALA A 268 12.90 1.93 -23.50
C ALA A 268 11.68 1.07 -23.14
N LEU A 269 10.56 1.30 -23.82
CA LEU A 269 9.28 0.71 -23.45
C LEU A 269 8.47 0.34 -24.69
N CYS A 270 7.87 -0.84 -24.65
CA CYS A 270 7.00 -1.36 -25.70
C CYS A 270 5.59 -1.54 -25.13
N PHE A 271 4.60 -0.97 -25.80
CA PHE A 271 3.19 -1.15 -25.53
C PHE A 271 2.57 -1.91 -26.71
N GLU A 272 2.02 -3.09 -26.46
CA GLU A 272 1.44 -3.97 -27.48
C GLU A 272 -0.05 -4.10 -27.22
N ILE A 273 -0.87 -3.87 -28.25
CA ILE A 273 -2.28 -4.24 -28.23
C ILE A 273 -2.38 -5.59 -28.92
N THR A 274 -2.73 -6.60 -28.14
CA THR A 274 -2.98 -7.95 -28.64
C THR A 274 -4.47 -8.18 -28.69
N THR A 275 -4.94 -8.82 -29.74
CA THR A 275 -6.32 -9.26 -29.87
C THR A 275 -6.37 -10.78 -29.91
N ASP A 276 -7.43 -11.38 -29.39
CA ASP A 276 -7.67 -12.81 -29.59
C ASP A 276 -7.92 -13.12 -31.08
N VAL A 277 -7.96 -14.41 -31.44
CA VAL A 277 -8.14 -14.88 -32.83
C VAL A 277 -9.43 -14.34 -33.47
N GLN A 278 -10.39 -13.87 -32.66
CA GLN A 278 -11.67 -13.30 -33.10
C GLN A 278 -11.75 -11.77 -32.95
N GLN A 279 -10.68 -11.12 -32.49
CA GLN A 279 -10.60 -9.69 -32.21
C GLN A 279 -11.65 -9.13 -31.23
N LEU A 280 -12.20 -9.98 -30.37
CA LEU A 280 -13.29 -9.60 -29.47
C LEU A 280 -12.77 -9.04 -28.14
N ASN A 281 -11.60 -9.49 -27.69
CA ASN A 281 -11.04 -9.11 -26.41
C ASN A 281 -9.62 -8.56 -26.60
N PRO A 282 -9.47 -7.23 -26.77
CA PRO A 282 -8.15 -6.62 -26.77
C PRO A 282 -7.53 -6.73 -25.37
N ASN A 283 -6.22 -6.97 -25.32
CA ASN A 283 -5.39 -6.92 -24.14
C ASN A 283 -4.19 -6.02 -24.41
N ALA A 284 -3.90 -5.16 -23.44
CA ALA A 284 -2.76 -4.27 -23.46
C ALA A 284 -1.60 -4.91 -22.70
N ARG A 285 -0.46 -5.05 -23.38
CA ARG A 285 0.77 -5.55 -22.79
C ARG A 285 1.83 -4.46 -22.76
N LEU A 286 2.52 -4.36 -21.64
CA LEU A 286 3.69 -3.50 -21.49
C LEU A 286 4.95 -4.35 -21.33
N ASP A 287 6.04 -3.97 -21.97
CA ASP A 287 7.34 -4.64 -21.86
C ASP A 287 8.49 -3.63 -21.98
N ALA A 288 9.32 -3.56 -20.96
CA ALA A 288 10.53 -2.71 -20.91
C ALA A 288 11.82 -3.55 -20.99
N ARG A 289 11.73 -4.87 -21.23
CA ARG A 289 12.91 -5.72 -21.39
C ARG A 289 13.61 -5.36 -22.70
N GLN A 290 14.88 -5.00 -22.59
CA GLN A 290 15.66 -4.45 -23.69
C GLN A 290 15.72 -5.39 -24.92
N ASP A 291 15.77 -6.70 -24.72
CA ASP A 291 15.77 -7.68 -25.81
C ASP A 291 14.43 -7.72 -26.57
N LYS A 292 13.30 -7.53 -25.88
CA LYS A 292 11.96 -7.43 -26.48
C LYS A 292 11.82 -6.12 -27.23
N VAL A 293 12.14 -4.99 -26.59
CA VAL A 293 12.06 -3.66 -27.21
C VAL A 293 12.94 -3.59 -28.47
N ALA A 294 14.19 -4.08 -28.41
CA ALA A 294 15.10 -4.09 -29.55
C ALA A 294 14.58 -4.92 -30.72
N ARG A 295 13.99 -6.10 -30.46
CA ARG A 295 13.37 -6.93 -31.51
C ARG A 295 12.18 -6.23 -32.16
N ARG A 296 11.31 -5.59 -31.36
CA ARG A 296 10.16 -4.83 -31.88
C ARG A 296 10.60 -3.63 -32.70
N LYS A 297 11.62 -2.91 -32.25
CA LYS A 297 12.21 -1.79 -33.00
C LYS A 297 12.82 -2.26 -34.32
N ALA A 298 13.61 -3.34 -34.31
CA ALA A 298 14.20 -3.87 -35.54
C ALA A 298 13.11 -4.28 -36.55
N ARG A 299 12.02 -4.90 -36.08
CA ARG A 299 10.85 -5.20 -36.92
C ARG A 299 10.20 -3.95 -37.48
N PHE A 300 10.02 -2.91 -36.65
CA PHE A 300 9.49 -1.62 -37.09
C PHE A 300 10.35 -1.02 -38.20
N GLU A 301 11.68 -0.92 -38.01
CA GLU A 301 12.59 -0.33 -39.00
C GLU A 301 12.60 -1.13 -40.32
N HIS A 302 12.57 -2.47 -40.25
CA HIS A 302 12.47 -3.30 -41.46
C HIS A 302 11.20 -3.00 -42.28
N LEU A 303 10.06 -2.81 -41.60
CA LEU A 303 8.81 -2.46 -42.28
C LEU A 303 8.81 -1.00 -42.72
N TRP A 304 9.41 -0.11 -41.93
CA TRP A 304 9.53 1.31 -42.23
C TRP A 304 10.35 1.53 -43.51
N ASP A 305 11.48 0.85 -43.68
CA ASP A 305 12.32 0.97 -44.87
C ASP A 305 11.64 0.39 -46.12
N ALA A 306 10.73 -0.57 -45.95
CA ALA A 306 9.93 -1.15 -47.02
C ALA A 306 8.63 -0.37 -47.31
N ARG A 307 8.40 0.77 -46.63
CA ARG A 307 7.18 1.55 -46.79
C ARG A 307 7.01 2.06 -48.22
N THR A 308 5.76 2.14 -48.66
CA THR A 308 5.41 2.80 -49.91
C THR A 308 5.64 4.31 -49.76
N ALA A 309 6.41 4.90 -50.68
CA ALA A 309 6.57 6.35 -50.73
C ALA A 309 5.27 6.97 -51.27
N ARG A 310 4.47 7.59 -50.39
CA ARG A 310 3.33 8.43 -50.74
C ARG A 310 3.33 9.68 -49.89
#